data_AF-A0A414B976-F1
#
_entry.id   AF-A0A414B976-F1
#
_cell.length_a   1.000
_cell.length_b   1.000
_cell.length_c   1.000
_cell.angle_alpha   90.00
_cell.angle_beta   90.00
_cell.angle_gamma   90.00
#
_symmetry.space_group_name_H-M   'P 1'
#
loop_
_entity.id
_entity.type
_entity.pdbx_description
1 polymer ?
#
loop_
_entity_poly.entity_id
_entity_poly.type
_entity_poly.pdbx_seq_one_letter_code
_entity_poly.pdbx_strand_id
1 'polypeptide(L)'
;MAGFIFSIYKEENIEGVKKCIKQGIYASKVPNDKLSSKENENSSNKSKQVMAAVLADYCSMQAGDNVYFLSDRRIYGVGKLVNVGPDCKYKNYLDANIFEKKEGVREEDQPLMKLSPEYRWLCFFKPDQHFFAEGVDMDEVLSYKPLAFRMLRAFQDVTFIKIDDEENRALKECIYLKNREKKKYFEYNSSEHKRVLKFDLEKYLINPGETIKTEFDYDKNEINTEMLLEAWTIDFISKKGFEGEKYNYVTHQVIASPFKPLAYIDKMDIFAYRYLEEYPDLEKPIEKYMVIELKKGKATRNFPLQLMRYVDWISKEYAAGDYSLIKAVGIAKGYPKGMQKIIDEQCNRSYLSDLHPNITSQWNDLSLYEYFMDKGNQLRIRKSNIFDPILELKERFSNIGLKYNNGKIRINGGVYSPKFKVQSQKWAFFERIDEEEKNVLSKNGWTVIDVSKIKNRVEVNQLILELFR
;
A
#
# COMPACT_ATOMS: atom_id res chain seq x y z
N MET A 1 -8.26 6.13 -16.84
CA MET A 1 -8.65 4.75 -16.49
C MET A 1 -7.43 3.87 -16.60
N ALA A 2 -7.21 3.01 -15.60
CA ALA A 2 -6.07 2.09 -15.59
C ALA A 2 -6.25 0.96 -16.61
N GLY A 3 -5.16 0.22 -16.85
CA GLY A 3 -5.18 -1.02 -17.62
C GLY A 3 -4.66 -2.21 -16.81
N PHE A 4 -5.16 -3.40 -17.10
CA PHE A 4 -4.63 -4.67 -16.61
C PHE A 4 -4.18 -5.53 -17.79
N ILE A 5 -2.94 -6.00 -17.76
CA ILE A 5 -2.41 -6.89 -18.79
C ILE A 5 -2.27 -8.29 -18.20
N PHE A 6 -3.13 -9.20 -18.64
CA PHE A 6 -3.18 -10.59 -18.19
C PHE A 6 -2.21 -11.45 -18.98
N SER A 7 -1.28 -12.12 -18.30
CA SER A 7 -0.42 -13.13 -18.89
C SER A 7 -1.18 -14.44 -19.02
N ILE A 8 -1.24 -14.98 -20.24
CA ILE A 8 -1.75 -16.33 -20.48
C ILE A 8 -0.60 -17.33 -20.42
N TYR A 9 -0.85 -18.47 -19.78
CA TYR A 9 0.13 -19.54 -19.69
C TYR A 9 0.58 -19.98 -21.07
N LYS A 10 1.88 -20.21 -21.21
CA LYS A 10 2.50 -20.65 -22.46
C LYS A 10 1.86 -21.91 -23.04
N GLU A 11 1.39 -22.80 -22.17
CA GLU A 11 0.69 -24.04 -22.55
C GLU A 11 -0.70 -23.77 -23.14
N GLU A 12 -1.39 -22.73 -22.67
CA GLU A 12 -2.72 -22.35 -23.17
C GLU A 12 -2.65 -21.44 -24.41
N ASN A 13 -1.55 -20.71 -24.61
CA ASN A 13 -1.25 -19.86 -25.77
C ASN A 13 -2.44 -18.95 -26.19
N ILE A 14 -2.66 -18.78 -27.49
CA ILE A 14 -3.79 -18.03 -28.04
C ILE A 14 -5.16 -18.68 -27.77
N GLU A 15 -5.23 -20.00 -27.56
CA GLU A 15 -6.50 -20.65 -27.22
C GLU A 15 -6.97 -20.28 -25.80
N GLY A 16 -6.05 -20.06 -24.86
CA GLY A 16 -6.34 -19.48 -23.55
C GLY A 16 -6.90 -18.06 -23.66
N VAL A 17 -6.28 -17.21 -24.48
CA VAL A 17 -6.78 -15.86 -24.80
C VAL A 17 -8.22 -15.94 -25.32
N LYS A 18 -8.46 -16.78 -26.32
CA LYS A 18 -9.78 -16.97 -26.93
C LYS A 18 -10.81 -17.51 -25.95
N LYS A 19 -10.45 -18.45 -25.08
CA LYS A 19 -11.33 -18.99 -24.03
C LYS A 19 -11.74 -17.89 -23.04
N CYS A 20 -10.79 -17.13 -22.52
CA CYS A 20 -11.04 -16.03 -21.61
C CYS A 20 -11.96 -14.98 -22.25
N ILE A 21 -11.65 -14.55 -23.48
CA ILE A 21 -12.45 -13.55 -24.20
C ILE A 21 -13.85 -14.06 -24.49
N LYS A 22 -14.00 -15.31 -24.93
CA LYS A 22 -15.30 -15.91 -25.24
C LYS A 22 -16.22 -15.91 -24.03
N GLN A 23 -15.68 -16.17 -22.84
CA GLN A 23 -16.44 -16.22 -21.59
C GLN A 23 -16.56 -14.84 -20.91
N GLY A 24 -15.68 -13.89 -21.24
CA GLY A 24 -15.56 -12.63 -20.51
C GLY A 24 -15.09 -12.81 -19.07
N ILE A 25 -14.25 -13.81 -18.81
CA ILE A 25 -13.77 -14.17 -17.47
C ILE A 25 -12.26 -14.41 -17.53
N TYR A 26 -11.54 -13.85 -16.56
CA TYR A 26 -10.14 -14.17 -16.32
C TYR A 26 -9.94 -14.63 -14.87
N ALA A 27 -9.11 -15.66 -14.69
CA ALA A 27 -8.74 -16.18 -13.39
C ALA A 27 -7.22 -16.44 -13.38
N SER A 28 -6.54 -15.95 -12.34
CA SER A 28 -5.11 -16.17 -12.16
C SER A 28 -4.86 -17.48 -11.43
N LYS A 29 -3.87 -18.24 -11.88
CA LYS A 29 -3.39 -19.43 -11.16
C LYS A 29 -2.40 -18.98 -10.09
N VAL A 30 -2.58 -19.43 -8.86
CA VAL A 30 -1.64 -19.21 -7.76
C VAL A 30 -1.02 -20.53 -7.29
N PRO A 31 0.11 -20.49 -6.55
CA PRO A 31 0.69 -21.72 -5.99
C PRO A 31 -0.30 -22.50 -5.13
N ASN A 32 -0.25 -23.84 -5.24
CA ASN A 32 -1.10 -24.77 -4.47
C ASN A 32 -0.27 -25.98 -3.97
N ASP A 33 1.01 -25.72 -3.65
CA ASP A 33 2.03 -26.76 -3.52
C ASP A 33 1.85 -27.67 -2.30
N LYS A 34 2.38 -28.90 -2.43
CA LYS A 34 2.43 -29.95 -1.41
C LYS A 34 3.42 -29.58 -0.31
N LEU A 35 2.96 -29.51 0.93
CA LEU A 35 3.84 -29.73 2.09
C LEU A 35 4.20 -31.21 2.11
N SER A 36 5.35 -31.59 1.55
CA SER A 36 5.99 -32.82 2.05
C SER A 36 6.44 -32.49 3.47
N SER A 37 6.19 -33.39 4.43
CA SER A 37 6.31 -33.19 5.88
C SER A 37 7.76 -32.95 6.38
N LYS A 38 8.67 -32.53 5.49
CA LYS A 38 10.04 -32.10 5.79
C LYS A 38 10.53 -30.90 4.96
N GLU A 39 9.69 -30.27 4.14
CA GLU A 39 10.10 -29.09 3.35
C GLU A 39 9.85 -27.77 4.09
N ASN A 40 10.95 -27.23 4.62
CA ASN A 40 11.25 -25.87 5.09
C ASN A 40 10.08 -24.85 5.11
N GLU A 41 9.81 -24.27 6.29
CA GLU A 41 8.91 -23.12 6.52
C GLU A 41 9.07 -21.98 5.48
N ASN A 42 10.28 -21.83 4.94
CA ASN A 42 10.62 -20.85 3.90
C ASN A 42 9.83 -21.02 2.59
N SER A 43 9.52 -22.25 2.18
CA SER A 43 8.75 -22.51 0.94
C SER A 43 7.28 -22.12 1.10
N SER A 44 6.67 -22.51 2.23
CA SER A 44 5.30 -22.16 2.60
C SER A 44 5.09 -20.64 2.67
N ASN A 45 6.03 -19.92 3.28
CA ASN A 45 5.98 -18.46 3.37
C ASN A 45 6.07 -17.78 1.99
N LYS A 46 6.86 -18.33 1.05
CA LYS A 46 6.96 -17.78 -0.31
C LYS A 46 5.65 -17.95 -1.08
N SER A 47 5.01 -19.13 -0.99
CA SER A 47 3.71 -19.36 -1.64
C SER A 47 2.62 -18.44 -1.09
N LYS A 48 2.60 -18.21 0.23
CA LYS A 48 1.68 -17.23 0.86
C LYS A 48 1.93 -15.80 0.39
N GLN A 49 3.20 -15.40 0.23
CA GLN A 49 3.53 -14.08 -0.34
C GLN A 49 3.02 -13.92 -1.77
N VAL A 50 3.19 -14.94 -2.63
CA VAL A 50 2.67 -14.90 -4.00
C VAL A 50 1.14 -14.84 -4.01
N MET A 51 0.46 -15.63 -3.18
CA MET A 51 -1.01 -15.57 -3.06
C MET A 51 -1.48 -14.19 -2.57
N ALA A 52 -0.79 -13.58 -1.61
CA ALA A 52 -1.10 -12.24 -1.13
C ALA A 52 -0.89 -11.16 -2.21
N ALA A 53 0.15 -11.28 -3.03
CA ALA A 53 0.42 -10.35 -4.13
C ALA A 53 -0.70 -10.39 -5.17
N VAL A 54 -1.11 -11.60 -5.60
CA VAL A 54 -2.23 -11.75 -6.54
C VAL A 54 -3.54 -11.26 -5.94
N LEU A 55 -3.77 -11.49 -4.64
CA LEU A 55 -4.92 -10.91 -3.93
C LEU A 55 -4.89 -9.38 -3.97
N ALA A 56 -3.74 -8.76 -3.73
CA ALA A 56 -3.56 -7.30 -3.79
C ALA A 56 -3.87 -6.75 -5.19
N ASP A 57 -3.41 -7.45 -6.23
CA ASP A 57 -3.71 -7.10 -7.61
C ASP A 57 -5.24 -7.10 -7.88
N TYR A 58 -5.96 -8.14 -7.44
CA TYR A 58 -7.42 -8.18 -7.55
C TYR A 58 -8.08 -7.06 -6.75
N CYS A 59 -7.65 -6.79 -5.52
CA CYS A 59 -8.17 -5.69 -4.70
C CYS A 59 -8.07 -4.32 -5.38
N SER A 60 -7.09 -4.14 -6.27
CA SER A 60 -6.88 -2.90 -7.03
C SER A 60 -7.81 -2.72 -8.24
N MET A 61 -8.56 -3.75 -8.65
CA MET A 61 -9.42 -3.72 -9.83
C MET A 61 -10.74 -2.98 -9.60
N GLN A 62 -11.12 -2.13 -10.55
CA GLN A 62 -12.41 -1.44 -10.57
C GLN A 62 -13.12 -1.64 -11.90
N ALA A 63 -14.46 -1.67 -11.86
CA ALA A 63 -15.25 -1.68 -13.09
C ALA A 63 -14.93 -0.44 -13.93
N GLY A 64 -14.73 -0.66 -15.23
CA GLY A 64 -14.29 0.37 -16.15
C GLY A 64 -12.81 0.27 -16.54
N ASP A 65 -11.95 -0.29 -15.69
CA ASP A 65 -10.54 -0.47 -16.03
C ASP A 65 -10.40 -1.35 -17.29
N ASN A 66 -9.41 -1.01 -18.13
CA ASN A 66 -9.18 -1.76 -19.36
C ASN A 66 -8.49 -3.09 -19.07
N VAL A 67 -8.78 -4.10 -19.90
CA VAL A 67 -8.10 -5.40 -19.84
C VAL A 67 -7.49 -5.77 -21.18
N TYR A 68 -6.32 -6.39 -21.12
CA TYR A 68 -5.51 -6.82 -22.24
C TYR A 68 -5.00 -8.24 -21.98
N PHE A 69 -4.74 -9.01 -23.03
CA PHE A 69 -4.18 -10.35 -22.91
C PHE A 69 -2.81 -10.43 -23.58
N LEU A 70 -1.79 -10.84 -22.83
CA LEU A 70 -0.46 -11.15 -23.33
C LEU A 70 -0.33 -12.66 -23.53
N SER A 71 0.05 -13.08 -24.73
CA SER A 71 0.38 -14.46 -25.05
C SER A 71 1.42 -14.50 -26.17
N ASP A 72 2.46 -15.32 -26.03
CA ASP A 72 3.55 -15.47 -27.01
C ASP A 72 4.10 -14.13 -27.54
N ARG A 73 4.48 -13.23 -26.62
CA ARG A 73 4.98 -11.85 -26.88
C ARG A 73 3.98 -10.89 -27.53
N ARG A 74 2.75 -11.29 -27.76
CA ARG A 74 1.73 -10.45 -28.40
C ARG A 74 0.64 -10.04 -27.42
N ILE A 75 0.23 -8.78 -27.51
CA ILE A 75 -0.86 -8.21 -26.72
C ILE A 75 -2.12 -8.15 -27.59
N TYR A 76 -3.21 -8.73 -27.09
CA TYR A 76 -4.47 -8.94 -27.80
C TYR A 76 -5.60 -8.13 -27.18
N GLY A 77 -6.27 -7.38 -28.07
CA GLY A 77 -7.56 -6.73 -27.86
C GLY A 77 -7.63 -5.73 -26.71
N VAL A 78 -8.80 -5.10 -26.58
CA VAL A 78 -9.07 -4.11 -25.53
C VAL A 78 -10.45 -4.42 -24.94
N GLY A 79 -10.45 -4.88 -23.70
CA GLY A 79 -11.66 -5.09 -22.92
C GLY A 79 -11.84 -4.03 -21.85
N LYS A 80 -12.90 -4.22 -21.06
CA LYS A 80 -13.24 -3.40 -19.91
C LYS A 80 -13.81 -4.28 -18.81
N LEU A 81 -13.29 -4.17 -17.58
CA LEU A 81 -13.85 -4.81 -16.39
C LEU A 81 -15.29 -4.33 -16.19
N VAL A 82 -16.18 -5.25 -15.84
CA VAL A 82 -17.60 -4.94 -15.63
C VAL A 82 -18.12 -5.60 -14.38
N ASN A 83 -19.03 -4.90 -13.70
CA ASN A 83 -19.76 -5.49 -12.59
C ASN A 83 -20.72 -6.57 -13.12
N VAL A 84 -20.62 -7.75 -12.53
CA VAL A 84 -21.59 -8.83 -12.65
C VAL A 84 -22.13 -9.05 -11.24
N GLY A 85 -23.23 -8.40 -10.89
CA GLY A 85 -23.67 -8.29 -9.49
C GLY A 85 -23.01 -7.09 -8.79
N PRO A 86 -22.59 -7.20 -7.52
CA PRO A 86 -22.06 -6.08 -6.74
C PRO A 86 -20.66 -5.59 -7.15
N ASP A 87 -19.82 -6.45 -7.74
CA ASP A 87 -18.44 -6.14 -8.12
C ASP A 87 -18.05 -6.79 -9.47
N CYS A 88 -16.86 -6.49 -9.97
CA CYS A 88 -16.24 -7.05 -11.16
C CYS A 88 -15.31 -8.24 -10.86
N LYS A 89 -15.10 -8.57 -9.58
CA LYS A 89 -14.13 -9.56 -9.10
C LYS A 89 -14.66 -10.33 -7.89
N TYR A 90 -14.30 -11.60 -7.82
CA TYR A 90 -14.82 -12.52 -6.81
C TYR A 90 -13.82 -13.61 -6.45
N LYS A 91 -13.98 -14.15 -5.25
CA LYS A 91 -13.53 -15.49 -4.90
C LYS A 91 -14.20 -16.49 -5.86
N ASN A 92 -13.44 -17.46 -6.37
CA ASN A 92 -14.02 -18.51 -7.20
C ASN A 92 -14.82 -19.51 -6.35
N TYR A 93 -14.46 -19.69 -5.08
CA TYR A 93 -15.12 -20.57 -4.13
C TYR A 93 -15.04 -19.97 -2.72
N LEU A 94 -15.94 -20.37 -1.81
CA LEU A 94 -16.22 -19.60 -0.59
C LEU A 94 -15.01 -19.44 0.35
N ASP A 95 -14.17 -20.47 0.47
CA ASP A 95 -12.99 -20.52 1.33
C ASP A 95 -11.68 -20.12 0.61
N ALA A 96 -11.76 -19.50 -0.58
CA ALA A 96 -10.57 -19.07 -1.34
C ALA A 96 -9.65 -18.11 -0.57
N ASN A 97 -10.14 -17.44 0.47
CA ASN A 97 -9.38 -16.57 1.37
C ASN A 97 -8.45 -17.32 2.33
N ILE A 98 -8.60 -18.64 2.50
CA ILE A 98 -7.74 -19.46 3.37
C ILE A 98 -6.51 -19.90 2.59
N PHE A 99 -5.31 -19.43 2.96
CA PHE A 99 -4.05 -19.69 2.24
C PHE A 99 -3.46 -21.08 2.56
N GLU A 100 -4.32 -22.07 2.63
CA GLU A 100 -3.98 -23.47 2.81
C GLU A 100 -4.16 -24.23 1.49
N LYS A 101 -3.41 -25.33 1.35
CA LYS A 101 -3.51 -26.21 0.20
C LYS A 101 -4.91 -26.80 0.10
N LYS A 102 -5.45 -26.86 -1.13
CA LYS A 102 -6.71 -27.53 -1.42
C LYS A 102 -6.50 -28.58 -2.50
N GLU A 103 -6.90 -29.83 -2.24
CA GLU A 103 -6.67 -30.95 -3.17
C GLU A 103 -7.58 -30.93 -4.40
N GLY A 104 -8.77 -30.34 -4.25
CA GLY A 104 -9.76 -30.21 -5.30
C GLY A 104 -10.85 -29.24 -4.87
N VAL A 105 -11.51 -28.64 -5.86
CA VAL A 105 -12.73 -27.85 -5.64
C VAL A 105 -13.92 -28.71 -6.04
N ARG A 106 -14.78 -29.04 -5.07
CA ARG A 106 -15.93 -29.91 -5.23
C ARG A 106 -17.20 -29.08 -5.40
N GLU A 107 -18.32 -29.72 -5.74
CA GLU A 107 -19.59 -28.99 -5.89
C GLU A 107 -20.07 -28.41 -4.55
N GLU A 108 -19.73 -29.05 -3.41
CA GLU A 108 -20.02 -28.51 -2.08
C GLU A 108 -19.29 -27.19 -1.76
N ASP A 109 -18.17 -26.91 -2.42
CA ASP A 109 -17.43 -25.65 -2.29
C ASP A 109 -18.11 -24.48 -3.05
N GLN A 110 -19.16 -24.82 -3.82
CA GLN A 110 -19.96 -23.91 -4.64
C GLN A 110 -19.10 -23.03 -5.58
N PRO A 111 -18.26 -23.62 -6.45
CA PRO A 111 -17.42 -22.81 -7.32
C PRO A 111 -18.24 -22.01 -8.33
N LEU A 112 -17.92 -20.72 -8.49
CA LEU A 112 -18.44 -19.89 -9.57
C LEU A 112 -18.03 -20.45 -10.93
N MET A 113 -16.79 -20.93 -11.06
CA MET A 113 -16.24 -21.61 -12.24
C MET A 113 -15.60 -22.94 -11.84
N LYS A 114 -15.90 -24.01 -12.58
CA LYS A 114 -15.26 -25.33 -12.43
C LYS A 114 -13.80 -25.26 -12.89
N LEU A 115 -12.94 -24.78 -12.01
CA LEU A 115 -11.49 -24.62 -12.20
C LEU A 115 -10.75 -25.40 -11.11
N SER A 116 -9.46 -25.61 -11.30
CA SER A 116 -8.61 -26.23 -10.29
C SER A 116 -8.41 -25.30 -9.08
N PRO A 117 -7.99 -25.81 -7.90
CA PRO A 117 -7.91 -25.02 -6.67
C PRO A 117 -6.93 -23.85 -6.72
N GLU A 118 -5.98 -23.87 -7.65
CA GLU A 118 -5.07 -22.75 -7.91
C GLU A 118 -5.80 -21.48 -8.38
N TYR A 119 -7.02 -21.59 -8.91
CA TYR A 119 -7.80 -20.45 -9.40
C TYR A 119 -8.72 -19.92 -8.30
N ARG A 120 -8.12 -19.24 -7.33
CA ARG A 120 -8.80 -18.70 -6.14
C ARG A 120 -9.69 -17.51 -6.42
N TRP A 121 -9.32 -16.68 -7.39
CA TRP A 121 -9.99 -15.43 -7.70
C TRP A 121 -10.18 -15.25 -9.20
N LEU A 122 -11.25 -14.58 -9.57
CA LEU A 122 -11.61 -14.29 -10.95
C LEU A 122 -12.19 -12.89 -11.09
N CYS A 123 -12.14 -12.37 -12.31
CA CYS A 123 -12.75 -11.11 -12.68
C CYS A 123 -13.56 -11.25 -13.97
N PHE A 124 -14.50 -10.33 -14.15
CA PHE A 124 -15.43 -10.27 -15.26
C PHE A 124 -15.15 -9.05 -16.14
N PHE A 125 -15.17 -9.26 -17.44
CA PHE A 125 -14.95 -8.21 -18.43
C PHE A 125 -15.81 -8.41 -19.68
N LYS A 126 -15.95 -7.35 -20.46
CA LYS A 126 -16.52 -7.39 -21.81
C LYS A 126 -15.57 -6.72 -22.80
N PRO A 127 -15.72 -6.96 -24.11
CA PRO A 127 -15.05 -6.15 -25.12
C PRO A 127 -15.40 -4.66 -24.93
N ASP A 128 -14.41 -3.76 -25.01
CA ASP A 128 -14.68 -2.31 -24.98
C ASP A 128 -15.35 -1.90 -26.29
N GLN A 129 -14.73 -2.28 -27.41
CA GLN A 129 -15.39 -2.36 -28.72
C GLN A 129 -15.27 -3.79 -29.27
N HIS A 130 -14.03 -4.24 -29.47
CA HIS A 130 -13.72 -5.58 -29.95
C HIS A 130 -12.40 -6.05 -29.34
N PHE A 131 -12.24 -7.37 -29.18
CA PHE A 131 -10.90 -7.94 -29.05
C PHE A 131 -10.38 -8.35 -30.43
N PHE A 132 -9.24 -7.81 -30.83
CA PHE A 132 -8.60 -8.14 -32.10
C PHE A 132 -8.00 -9.56 -32.05
N ALA A 133 -8.26 -10.35 -33.09
CA ALA A 133 -7.66 -11.68 -33.24
C ALA A 133 -6.16 -11.61 -33.59
N GLU A 134 -5.71 -10.49 -34.14
CA GLU A 134 -4.31 -10.24 -34.43
C GLU A 134 -3.67 -9.39 -33.32
N GLY A 135 -2.88 -10.03 -32.47
CA GLY A 135 -2.14 -9.35 -31.42
C GLY A 135 -0.97 -8.54 -31.97
N VAL A 136 -0.59 -7.49 -31.25
CA VAL A 136 0.54 -6.61 -31.55
C VAL A 136 1.77 -7.11 -30.79
N ASP A 137 2.92 -7.20 -31.46
CA ASP A 137 4.16 -7.65 -30.80
C ASP A 137 4.62 -6.64 -29.75
N MET A 138 5.16 -7.13 -28.63
CA MET A 138 5.61 -6.32 -27.51
C MET A 138 6.68 -5.28 -27.91
N ASP A 139 7.56 -5.59 -28.87
CA ASP A 139 8.57 -4.64 -29.35
C ASP A 139 7.92 -3.48 -30.11
N GLU A 140 6.83 -3.75 -30.86
CA GLU A 140 6.04 -2.71 -31.53
C GLU A 140 5.31 -1.81 -30.53
N VAL A 141 4.79 -2.40 -29.44
CA VAL A 141 4.15 -1.63 -28.36
C VAL A 141 5.17 -0.71 -27.69
N LEU A 142 6.30 -1.27 -27.24
CA LEU A 142 7.33 -0.55 -26.50
C LEU A 142 8.07 0.51 -27.32
N SER A 143 8.00 0.45 -28.66
CA SER A 143 8.59 1.43 -29.58
C SER A 143 7.64 2.56 -29.99
N TYR A 144 6.32 2.42 -29.85
CA TYR A 144 5.35 3.43 -30.30
C TYR A 144 5.44 4.76 -29.51
N LYS A 145 5.41 4.68 -28.18
CA LYS A 145 5.56 5.81 -27.25
C LYS A 145 6.45 5.38 -26.09
N PRO A 146 7.78 5.27 -26.31
CA PRO A 146 8.67 4.55 -25.40
C PRO A 146 8.72 5.14 -23.98
N LEU A 147 8.50 6.45 -23.83
CA LEU A 147 8.53 7.15 -22.53
C LEU A 147 7.30 6.88 -21.67
N ALA A 148 6.17 6.50 -22.27
CA ALA A 148 4.96 6.16 -21.52
C ALA A 148 5.14 4.85 -20.74
N PHE A 149 5.76 3.84 -21.35
CA PHE A 149 5.84 2.49 -20.78
C PHE A 149 6.91 2.35 -19.70
N ARG A 150 6.48 2.22 -18.44
CA ARG A 150 7.32 1.92 -17.28
C ARG A 150 7.04 0.52 -16.76
N MET A 151 5.81 0.26 -16.34
CA MET A 151 5.37 -1.00 -15.75
C MET A 151 5.42 -2.14 -16.76
N LEU A 152 4.99 -1.92 -18.01
CA LEU A 152 5.03 -2.95 -19.04
C LEU A 152 6.46 -3.48 -19.28
N ARG A 153 7.50 -2.65 -19.10
CA ARG A 153 8.90 -3.05 -19.28
C ARG A 153 9.40 -4.01 -18.19
N ALA A 154 8.73 -4.04 -17.02
CA ALA A 154 9.06 -4.95 -15.93
C ALA A 154 8.09 -6.13 -15.81
N PHE A 155 7.27 -6.38 -16.83
CA PHE A 155 6.31 -7.48 -16.83
C PHE A 155 7.03 -8.82 -17.01
N GLN A 156 7.37 -9.48 -15.90
CA GLN A 156 8.01 -10.79 -15.90
C GLN A 156 7.55 -11.61 -14.69
N ASP A 157 7.36 -12.92 -14.89
CA ASP A 157 7.08 -13.92 -13.85
C ASP A 157 5.88 -13.61 -12.93
N VAL A 158 4.91 -12.84 -13.42
CA VAL A 158 3.65 -12.52 -12.73
C VAL A 158 2.44 -12.84 -13.61
N THR A 159 1.30 -13.12 -12.99
CA THR A 159 0.07 -13.46 -13.69
C THR A 159 -0.51 -12.27 -14.44
N PHE A 160 -0.35 -11.07 -13.89
CA PHE A 160 -0.74 -9.83 -14.56
C PHE A 160 -0.08 -8.61 -13.92
N ILE A 161 -0.18 -7.46 -14.61
CA ILE A 161 0.26 -6.17 -14.10
C ILE A 161 -0.83 -5.12 -14.30
N LYS A 162 -0.85 -4.12 -13.41
CA LYS A 162 -1.63 -2.89 -13.59
C LYS A 162 -0.73 -1.81 -14.19
N ILE A 163 -1.26 -1.08 -15.17
CA ILE A 163 -0.63 0.07 -15.82
C ILE A 163 -1.49 1.31 -15.56
N ASP A 164 -0.85 2.48 -15.46
CA ASP A 164 -1.54 3.75 -15.24
C ASP A 164 -2.24 4.26 -16.52
N ASP A 165 -2.83 5.45 -16.44
CA ASP A 165 -3.60 6.01 -17.55
C ASP A 165 -2.75 6.33 -18.77
N GLU A 166 -1.51 6.77 -18.58
CA GLU A 166 -0.60 7.16 -19.65
C GLU A 166 -0.17 5.91 -20.43
N GLU A 167 0.27 4.87 -19.71
CA GLU A 167 0.59 3.56 -20.30
C GLU A 167 -0.62 2.93 -20.97
N ASN A 168 -1.79 2.98 -20.31
CA ASN A 168 -3.03 2.42 -20.85
C ASN A 168 -3.44 3.10 -22.15
N ARG A 169 -3.36 4.43 -22.20
CA ARG A 169 -3.65 5.20 -23.42
C ARG A 169 -2.68 4.84 -24.55
N ALA A 170 -1.38 4.84 -24.27
CA ALA A 170 -0.36 4.50 -25.26
C ALA A 170 -0.54 3.08 -25.83
N LEU A 171 -0.85 2.11 -24.96
CA LEU A 171 -1.12 0.73 -25.36
C LEU A 171 -2.36 0.63 -26.24
N LYS A 172 -3.46 1.26 -25.81
CA LYS A 172 -4.73 1.26 -26.55
C LYS A 172 -4.55 1.87 -27.94
N GLU A 173 -3.95 3.05 -28.04
CA GLU A 173 -3.65 3.70 -29.31
C GLU A 173 -2.84 2.80 -30.26
N CYS A 174 -1.77 2.19 -29.76
CA CYS A 174 -0.92 1.29 -30.54
C CYS A 174 -1.72 0.11 -31.12
N ILE A 175 -2.52 -0.56 -30.28
CA ILE A 175 -3.33 -1.71 -30.69
C ILE A 175 -4.33 -1.33 -31.78
N TYR A 176 -5.05 -0.22 -31.62
CA TYR A 176 -6.03 0.24 -32.60
C TYR A 176 -5.37 0.65 -33.92
N LEU A 177 -4.25 1.39 -33.88
CA LEU A 177 -3.55 1.81 -35.09
C LEU A 177 -3.01 0.63 -35.90
N LYS A 178 -2.44 -0.38 -35.22
CA LYS A 178 -1.91 -1.60 -35.86
C LYS A 178 -3.00 -2.50 -36.44
N ASN A 179 -4.21 -2.42 -35.90
CA ASN A 179 -5.36 -3.23 -36.32
C ASN A 179 -6.42 -2.48 -37.13
N ARG A 180 -6.17 -1.22 -37.52
CA ARG A 180 -7.19 -0.37 -38.18
C ARG A 180 -7.82 -1.00 -39.44
N GLU A 181 -7.03 -1.72 -40.24
CA GLU A 181 -7.50 -2.38 -41.47
C GLU A 181 -7.94 -3.83 -41.24
N LYS A 182 -7.71 -4.36 -40.03
CA LYS A 182 -7.89 -5.77 -39.71
C LYS A 182 -9.26 -5.98 -39.06
N LYS A 183 -10.13 -6.72 -39.74
CA LYS A 183 -11.52 -6.98 -39.29
C LYS A 183 -11.72 -8.36 -38.67
N LYS A 184 -10.66 -8.94 -38.09
CA LYS A 184 -10.74 -10.24 -37.40
C LYS A 184 -10.82 -10.01 -35.90
N TYR A 185 -11.92 -10.46 -35.31
CA TYR A 185 -12.20 -10.28 -33.88
C TYR A 185 -12.44 -11.62 -33.21
N PHE A 186 -12.10 -11.70 -31.93
CA PHE A 186 -12.53 -12.82 -31.09
C PHE A 186 -14.03 -12.73 -30.79
N GLU A 187 -14.67 -13.90 -30.72
CA GLU A 187 -16.07 -14.02 -30.30
C GLU A 187 -16.20 -13.79 -28.79
N TYR A 188 -17.25 -13.09 -28.35
CA TYR A 188 -17.60 -12.89 -26.94
C TYR A 188 -19.05 -13.35 -26.69
N ASN A 189 -19.29 -14.00 -25.54
CA ASN A 189 -20.60 -14.42 -25.10
C ASN A 189 -20.82 -14.14 -23.60
N SER A 190 -21.94 -13.49 -23.28
CA SER A 190 -22.33 -13.16 -21.89
C SER A 190 -23.03 -14.29 -21.12
N SER A 191 -23.15 -15.49 -21.69
CA SER A 191 -23.81 -16.64 -21.04
C SER A 191 -23.24 -16.97 -19.67
N GLU A 192 -21.91 -16.92 -19.51
CA GLU A 192 -21.28 -17.19 -18.21
C GLU A 192 -21.57 -16.10 -17.19
N HIS A 193 -21.62 -14.83 -17.60
CA HIS A 193 -22.02 -13.72 -16.73
C HIS A 193 -23.45 -13.96 -16.22
N LYS A 194 -24.37 -14.34 -17.11
CA LYS A 194 -25.77 -14.66 -16.76
C LYS A 194 -25.88 -15.90 -15.87
N ARG A 195 -25.02 -16.91 -16.05
CA ARG A 195 -25.00 -18.11 -15.21
C ARG A 195 -24.56 -17.77 -13.79
N VAL A 196 -23.50 -16.97 -13.63
CA VAL A 196 -22.94 -16.59 -12.33
C VAL A 196 -23.91 -15.72 -11.51
N LEU A 197 -24.75 -14.91 -12.16
CA LEU A 197 -25.81 -14.14 -11.47
C LEU A 197 -26.86 -15.01 -10.73
N LYS A 198 -26.88 -16.33 -10.96
CA LYS A 198 -27.74 -17.26 -10.21
C LYS A 198 -27.20 -17.58 -8.80
N PHE A 199 -25.95 -17.21 -8.52
CA PHE A 199 -25.32 -17.38 -7.21
C PHE A 199 -25.57 -16.15 -6.34
N ASP A 200 -25.48 -16.33 -5.02
CA ASP A 200 -25.46 -15.23 -4.05
C ASP A 200 -24.06 -14.62 -3.98
N LEU A 201 -23.78 -13.67 -4.89
CA LEU A 201 -22.43 -13.13 -5.13
C LEU A 201 -21.85 -12.32 -3.98
N GLU A 202 -22.68 -11.84 -3.04
CA GLU A 202 -22.22 -11.17 -1.82
C GLU A 202 -21.27 -12.07 -1.00
N LYS A 203 -21.51 -13.38 -0.99
CA LYS A 203 -20.66 -14.37 -0.29
C LYS A 203 -19.28 -14.56 -0.93
N TYR A 204 -19.15 -14.19 -2.20
CA TYR A 204 -17.93 -14.38 -2.99
C TYR A 204 -17.10 -13.10 -3.09
N LEU A 205 -17.52 -12.00 -2.46
CA LEU A 205 -16.75 -10.76 -2.47
C LEU A 205 -15.34 -10.98 -1.91
N ILE A 206 -14.37 -10.35 -2.56
CA ILE A 206 -12.98 -10.35 -2.09
C ILE A 206 -12.86 -9.40 -0.89
N ASN A 207 -12.36 -9.94 0.21
CA ASN A 207 -12.13 -9.22 1.45
C ASN A 207 -10.82 -9.70 2.11
N PRO A 208 -9.70 -8.99 1.92
CA PRO A 208 -8.42 -9.34 2.56
C PRO A 208 -8.49 -9.40 4.09
N GLY A 209 -9.46 -8.71 4.71
CA GLY A 209 -9.71 -8.79 6.15
C GLY A 209 -10.08 -10.20 6.64
N GLU A 210 -10.69 -11.03 5.79
CA GLU A 210 -10.95 -12.44 6.09
C GLU A 210 -9.65 -13.25 6.16
N THR A 211 -8.76 -13.05 5.18
CA THR A 211 -7.44 -13.69 5.14
C THR A 211 -6.54 -13.21 6.29
N ILE A 212 -6.59 -11.92 6.65
CA ILE A 212 -5.84 -11.40 7.80
C ILE A 212 -6.23 -12.12 9.07
N LYS A 213 -7.52 -12.37 9.33
CA LYS A 213 -7.95 -13.05 10.56
C LYS A 213 -7.32 -14.43 10.74
N THR A 214 -7.14 -15.16 9.63
CA THR A 214 -6.55 -16.51 9.63
C THR A 214 -5.02 -16.47 9.62
N GLU A 215 -4.41 -15.44 9.03
CA GLU A 215 -2.96 -15.29 8.83
C GLU A 215 -2.32 -14.25 9.78
N PHE A 216 -2.99 -13.90 10.88
CA PHE A 216 -2.43 -13.00 11.89
C PHE A 216 -1.71 -13.81 12.96
N ASP A 217 -0.48 -13.41 13.29
CA ASP A 217 0.28 -13.97 14.42
C ASP A 217 -0.18 -13.24 15.70
N TYR A 218 -1.10 -13.84 16.44
CA TYR A 218 -1.65 -13.24 17.67
C TYR A 218 -0.63 -13.21 18.82
N ASP A 219 0.38 -14.09 18.82
CA ASP A 219 1.43 -14.12 19.85
C ASP A 219 2.39 -12.95 19.69
N LYS A 220 2.79 -12.66 18.44
CA LYS A 220 3.60 -11.48 18.11
C LYS A 220 2.77 -10.22 17.92
N ASN A 221 1.46 -10.36 17.78
CA ASN A 221 0.53 -9.31 17.39
C ASN A 221 0.94 -8.66 16.05
N GLU A 222 1.32 -9.47 15.05
CA GLU A 222 1.84 -9.01 13.75
C GLU A 222 1.17 -9.75 12.58
N ILE A 223 1.17 -9.15 11.40
CA ILE A 223 0.73 -9.82 10.17
C ILE A 223 1.87 -10.73 9.67
N ASN A 224 1.55 -11.96 9.27
CA ASN A 224 2.53 -12.96 8.83
C ASN A 224 3.41 -12.47 7.66
N THR A 225 2.80 -11.80 6.68
CA THR A 225 3.47 -11.31 5.47
C THR A 225 3.16 -9.83 5.22
N GLU A 226 4.17 -9.09 4.76
CA GLU A 226 4.02 -7.67 4.38
C GLU A 226 3.05 -7.51 3.21
N MET A 227 3.10 -8.44 2.24
CA MET A 227 2.22 -8.47 1.07
C MET A 227 0.72 -8.62 1.44
N LEU A 228 0.38 -9.24 2.58
CA LEU A 228 -1.02 -9.30 3.03
C LEU A 228 -1.48 -7.97 3.64
N LEU A 229 -0.58 -7.25 4.32
CA LEU A 229 -0.84 -5.87 4.76
C LEU A 229 -1.05 -4.96 3.54
N GLU A 230 -0.30 -5.18 2.47
CA GLU A 230 -0.43 -4.49 1.19
C GLU A 230 -1.80 -4.71 0.55
N ALA A 231 -2.22 -5.96 0.38
CA ALA A 231 -3.55 -6.31 -0.14
C ALA A 231 -4.68 -5.65 0.65
N TRP A 232 -4.62 -5.68 1.99
CA TRP A 232 -5.61 -5.03 2.83
C TRP A 232 -5.58 -3.50 2.70
N THR A 233 -4.39 -2.90 2.60
CA THR A 233 -4.25 -1.45 2.48
C THR A 233 -4.80 -0.96 1.14
N ILE A 234 -4.56 -1.68 0.06
CA ILE A 234 -5.16 -1.40 -1.26
C ILE A 234 -6.68 -1.48 -1.20
N ASP A 235 -7.24 -2.55 -0.60
CA ASP A 235 -8.69 -2.71 -0.46
C ASP A 235 -9.30 -1.59 0.38
N PHE A 236 -8.64 -1.24 1.50
CA PHE A 236 -9.04 -0.16 2.39
C PHE A 236 -9.10 1.19 1.66
N ILE A 237 -8.03 1.58 0.97
CA ILE A 237 -7.96 2.86 0.26
C ILE A 237 -8.93 2.90 -0.92
N SER A 238 -9.00 1.82 -1.70
CA SER A 238 -9.88 1.76 -2.87
C SER A 238 -11.36 1.88 -2.51
N LYS A 239 -11.77 1.32 -1.35
CA LYS A 239 -13.17 1.35 -0.90
C LYS A 239 -13.53 2.57 -0.05
N LYS A 240 -12.61 3.01 0.83
CA LYS A 240 -12.91 4.02 1.86
C LYS A 240 -12.14 5.33 1.68
N GLY A 241 -11.17 5.37 0.78
CA GLY A 241 -10.22 6.46 0.70
C GLY A 241 -9.20 6.44 1.84
N PHE A 242 -8.43 7.52 1.95
CA PHE A 242 -7.43 7.74 2.99
C PHE A 242 -7.54 9.17 3.51
N GLU A 243 -7.62 9.35 4.84
CA GLU A 243 -7.80 10.66 5.49
C GLU A 243 -9.01 11.47 4.99
N GLY A 244 -10.07 10.80 4.52
CA GLY A 244 -11.27 11.44 3.98
C GLY A 244 -11.22 11.70 2.47
N GLU A 245 -10.06 11.48 1.83
CA GLU A 245 -9.87 11.66 0.39
C GLU A 245 -10.07 10.34 -0.37
N LYS A 246 -10.77 10.39 -1.51
CA LYS A 246 -10.88 9.25 -2.43
C LYS A 246 -9.73 9.26 -3.43
N TYR A 247 -9.29 8.06 -3.82
CA TYR A 247 -8.24 7.87 -4.81
C TYR A 247 -8.81 7.14 -6.03
N ASN A 248 -8.56 7.66 -7.23
CA ASN A 248 -9.06 7.10 -8.48
C ASN A 248 -8.16 5.96 -8.97
N TYR A 249 -6.88 5.99 -8.64
CA TYR A 249 -5.92 4.95 -8.94
C TYR A 249 -5.20 4.53 -7.67
N VAL A 250 -5.15 3.22 -7.43
CA VAL A 250 -4.39 2.57 -6.35
C VAL A 250 -3.78 1.30 -6.94
N THR A 251 -2.49 1.08 -6.71
CA THR A 251 -1.79 -0.12 -7.14
C THR A 251 -0.62 -0.43 -6.23
N HIS A 252 -0.07 -1.64 -6.35
CA HIS A 252 1.15 -2.03 -5.66
C HIS A 252 2.35 -2.20 -6.57
N GLN A 253 3.55 -2.25 -5.97
CA GLN A 253 4.78 -2.74 -6.58
C GLN A 253 5.20 -1.94 -7.84
N VAL A 254 4.99 -0.63 -7.82
CA VAL A 254 5.34 0.28 -8.93
C VAL A 254 6.83 0.55 -8.96
N ILE A 255 7.43 0.48 -10.15
CA ILE A 255 8.86 0.73 -10.35
C ILE A 255 9.25 2.13 -9.85
N ALA A 256 10.24 2.17 -8.97
CA ALA A 256 10.66 3.38 -8.27
C ALA A 256 12.17 3.66 -8.42
N SER A 257 12.75 3.22 -9.53
CA SER A 257 14.18 3.39 -9.84
C SER A 257 14.43 3.35 -11.35
N PRO A 258 15.59 3.85 -11.82
CA PRO A 258 15.98 3.73 -13.22
C PRO A 258 16.00 2.27 -13.66
N PHE A 259 15.76 2.02 -14.94
CA PHE A 259 15.70 0.67 -15.47
C PHE A 259 17.06 -0.05 -15.29
N LYS A 260 17.01 -1.22 -14.67
CA LYS A 260 18.13 -2.11 -14.33
C LYS A 260 17.59 -3.55 -14.32
N PRO A 261 18.43 -4.60 -14.22
CA PRO A 261 17.91 -5.97 -14.18
C PRO A 261 16.82 -6.11 -13.11
N LEU A 262 15.73 -6.81 -13.43
CA LEU A 262 14.51 -6.81 -12.59
C LEU A 262 14.76 -7.26 -11.15
N ALA A 263 15.74 -8.14 -10.93
CA ALA A 263 16.17 -8.58 -9.60
C ALA A 263 16.67 -7.45 -8.68
N TYR A 264 17.03 -6.29 -9.23
CA TYR A 264 17.57 -5.14 -8.50
C TYR A 264 16.67 -3.90 -8.57
N ILE A 265 15.52 -3.98 -9.23
CA ILE A 265 14.58 -2.85 -9.32
C ILE A 265 13.97 -2.57 -7.95
N ASP A 266 14.06 -1.30 -7.52
CA ASP A 266 13.30 -0.82 -6.37
C ASP A 266 11.83 -0.62 -6.77
N LYS A 267 10.91 -0.98 -5.88
CA LYS A 267 9.46 -0.82 -6.06
C LYS A 267 8.86 -0.10 -4.86
N MET A 268 7.91 0.78 -5.12
CA MET A 268 7.04 1.32 -4.08
C MET A 268 6.03 0.25 -3.69
N ASP A 269 5.82 0.05 -2.39
CA ASP A 269 4.82 -0.92 -1.92
C ASP A 269 3.44 -0.54 -2.45
N ILE A 270 2.98 0.71 -2.24
CA ILE A 270 1.72 1.20 -2.80
C ILE A 270 1.91 2.60 -3.40
N PHE A 271 1.37 2.77 -4.60
CA PHE A 271 1.28 4.05 -5.30
C PHE A 271 -0.17 4.35 -5.68
N ALA A 272 -0.60 5.57 -5.44
CA ALA A 272 -1.95 6.01 -5.70
C ALA A 272 -1.98 7.46 -6.20
N TYR A 273 -3.05 7.82 -6.90
CA TYR A 273 -3.34 9.22 -7.23
C TYR A 273 -4.84 9.48 -7.34
N ARG A 274 -5.20 10.76 -7.21
CA ARG A 274 -6.55 11.27 -7.44
C ARG A 274 -6.55 12.40 -8.46
N TYR A 275 -7.63 12.51 -9.22
CA TYR A 275 -7.81 13.57 -10.20
C TYR A 275 -8.40 14.82 -9.58
N LEU A 276 -8.17 15.96 -10.23
CA LEU A 276 -8.90 17.18 -9.95
C LEU A 276 -10.34 17.05 -10.51
N GLU A 277 -11.28 16.70 -9.64
CA GLU A 277 -12.63 16.31 -10.06
C GLU A 277 -13.41 17.45 -10.76
N GLU A 278 -13.14 18.70 -10.39
CA GLU A 278 -13.78 19.90 -10.93
C GLU A 278 -13.23 20.36 -12.29
N TYR A 279 -12.23 19.65 -12.85
CA TYR A 279 -11.67 19.99 -14.15
C TYR A 279 -12.69 19.76 -15.28
N PRO A 280 -12.82 20.69 -16.25
CA PRO A 280 -13.91 20.67 -17.23
C PRO A 280 -13.77 19.58 -18.30
N ASP A 281 -12.55 19.14 -18.62
CA ASP A 281 -12.32 18.15 -19.67
C ASP A 281 -12.46 16.71 -19.15
N LEU A 282 -12.70 15.78 -20.08
CA LEU A 282 -12.79 14.35 -19.78
C LEU A 282 -11.47 13.79 -19.24
N GLU A 283 -10.35 14.28 -19.76
CA GLU A 283 -9.02 13.95 -19.27
C GLU A 283 -8.66 14.90 -18.13
N LYS A 284 -8.79 14.39 -16.90
CA LYS A 284 -8.57 15.18 -15.69
C LYS A 284 -7.09 15.17 -15.31
N PRO A 285 -6.52 16.31 -14.91
CA PRO A 285 -5.18 16.35 -14.37
C PRO A 285 -5.13 15.64 -13.02
N ILE A 286 -3.96 15.11 -12.69
CA ILE A 286 -3.71 14.52 -11.37
C ILE A 286 -3.54 15.64 -10.35
N GLU A 287 -4.35 15.61 -9.30
CA GLU A 287 -4.34 16.62 -8.23
C GLU A 287 -3.37 16.25 -7.11
N LYS A 288 -3.28 14.96 -6.78
CA LYS A 288 -2.42 14.49 -5.69
C LYS A 288 -1.97 13.05 -5.95
N TYR A 289 -0.68 12.82 -5.76
CA TYR A 289 -0.05 11.51 -5.65
C TYR A 289 0.09 11.11 -4.18
N MET A 290 0.01 9.82 -3.92
CA MET A 290 0.29 9.24 -2.61
C MET A 290 1.18 8.02 -2.77
N VAL A 291 2.25 7.97 -1.98
CA VAL A 291 3.09 6.78 -1.81
C VAL A 291 2.95 6.27 -0.40
N ILE A 292 2.79 4.95 -0.27
CA ILE A 292 2.76 4.28 1.02
C ILE A 292 3.86 3.23 1.05
N GLU A 293 4.71 3.32 2.07
CA GLU A 293 5.64 2.25 2.43
C GLU A 293 5.07 1.47 3.62
N LEU A 294 5.22 0.15 3.57
CA LEU A 294 4.70 -0.77 4.55
C LEU A 294 5.82 -1.45 5.32
N LYS A 295 5.54 -1.77 6.58
CA LYS A 295 6.38 -2.67 7.37
C LYS A 295 5.51 -3.62 8.15
N LYS A 296 5.70 -4.93 7.95
CA LYS A 296 4.98 -5.91 8.78
C LYS A 296 5.38 -5.81 10.26
N GLY A 297 6.64 -5.51 10.57
CA GLY A 297 7.14 -5.41 11.94
C GLY A 297 7.27 -3.95 12.42
N LYS A 298 8.03 -3.76 13.49
CA LYS A 298 8.47 -2.42 13.91
C LYS A 298 9.39 -1.81 12.85
N ALA A 299 9.14 -0.56 12.50
CA ALA A 299 9.99 0.19 11.58
C ALA A 299 11.32 0.60 12.23
N THR A 300 12.37 0.73 11.43
CA THR A 300 13.68 1.24 11.89
C THR A 300 13.74 2.76 11.72
N ARG A 301 14.79 3.39 12.26
CA ARG A 301 15.02 4.84 12.09
C ARG A 301 15.25 5.27 10.64
N ASN A 302 15.61 4.35 9.75
CA ASN A 302 15.85 4.63 8.33
C ASN A 302 14.57 4.54 7.49
N PHE A 303 13.47 4.03 8.04
CA PHE A 303 12.22 3.84 7.31
C PHE A 303 11.68 5.13 6.67
N PRO A 304 11.63 6.28 7.37
CA PRO A 304 11.24 7.55 6.75
C PRO A 304 12.18 7.97 5.59
N LEU A 305 13.48 7.69 5.72
CA LEU A 305 14.47 8.05 4.70
C LEU A 305 14.31 7.22 3.42
N GLN A 306 13.92 5.95 3.55
CA GLN A 306 13.57 5.11 2.40
C GLN A 306 12.37 5.70 1.65
N LEU A 307 11.32 6.08 2.38
CA LEU A 307 10.13 6.70 1.81
C LEU A 307 10.46 8.03 1.09
N MET A 308 11.43 8.79 1.58
CA MET A 308 11.91 10.00 0.90
C MET A 308 12.52 9.73 -0.48
N ARG A 309 13.15 8.56 -0.71
CA ARG A 309 13.64 8.19 -2.06
C ARG A 309 12.48 8.11 -3.04
N TYR A 310 11.33 7.59 -2.61
CA TYR A 310 10.15 7.48 -3.44
C TYR A 310 9.45 8.83 -3.65
N VAL A 311 9.46 9.70 -2.65
CA VAL A 311 8.99 11.10 -2.81
C VAL A 311 9.81 11.82 -3.88
N ASP A 312 11.15 11.71 -3.83
CA ASP A 312 12.04 12.31 -4.83
C ASP A 312 11.82 11.69 -6.22
N TRP A 313 11.61 10.37 -6.29
CA TRP A 313 11.27 9.68 -7.53
C TRP A 313 9.94 10.16 -8.14
N ILE A 314 8.88 10.25 -7.33
CA ILE A 314 7.57 10.71 -7.78
C ILE A 314 7.64 12.16 -8.25
N SER A 315 8.33 13.01 -7.50
CA SER A 315 8.53 14.41 -7.89
C SER A 315 9.13 14.50 -9.29
N LYS A 316 10.21 13.78 -9.54
CA LYS A 316 10.93 13.81 -10.82
C LYS A 316 10.16 13.16 -11.97
N GLU A 317 9.56 12.00 -11.74
CA GLU A 317 9.05 11.13 -12.82
C GLU A 317 7.55 11.28 -13.07
N TYR A 318 6.78 11.79 -12.10
CA TYR A 318 5.32 11.91 -12.21
C TYR A 318 4.84 13.35 -12.01
N ALA A 319 5.40 14.10 -11.07
CA ALA A 319 4.89 15.41 -10.67
C ALA A 319 5.67 16.60 -11.27
N ALA A 320 6.49 16.38 -12.31
CA ALA A 320 7.27 17.42 -12.99
C ALA A 320 8.10 18.34 -12.05
N GLY A 321 8.59 17.79 -10.93
CA GLY A 321 9.37 18.50 -9.92
C GLY A 321 8.53 19.13 -8.80
N ASP A 322 7.20 19.09 -8.89
CA ASP A 322 6.31 19.69 -7.90
C ASP A 322 6.04 18.73 -6.72
N TYR A 323 6.73 18.98 -5.62
CA TYR A 323 6.54 18.23 -4.37
C TYR A 323 5.18 18.49 -3.73
N SER A 324 4.51 19.61 -4.00
CA SER A 324 3.21 19.96 -3.39
C SER A 324 2.13 18.91 -3.68
N LEU A 325 2.26 18.21 -4.81
CA LEU A 325 1.34 17.17 -5.26
C LEU A 325 1.53 15.84 -4.52
N ILE A 326 2.55 15.69 -3.68
CA ILE A 326 2.92 14.38 -3.13
C ILE A 326 2.51 14.27 -1.66
N LYS A 327 1.90 13.14 -1.30
CA LYS A 327 1.68 12.70 0.08
C LYS A 327 2.50 11.44 0.34
N ALA A 328 3.22 11.41 1.44
CA ALA A 328 3.99 10.23 1.87
C ALA A 328 3.37 9.62 3.13
N VAL A 329 3.17 8.30 3.12
CA VAL A 329 2.59 7.57 4.24
C VAL A 329 3.48 6.39 4.59
N GLY A 330 3.74 6.22 5.88
CA GLY A 330 4.40 5.02 6.40
C GLY A 330 3.42 4.22 7.25
N ILE A 331 3.26 2.92 7.02
CA ILE A 331 2.43 2.05 7.87
C ILE A 331 3.28 0.92 8.43
N ALA A 332 3.38 0.82 9.76
CA ALA A 332 4.17 -0.21 10.43
C ALA A 332 3.46 -0.77 11.66
N LYS A 333 4.03 -1.80 12.31
CA LYS A 333 3.51 -2.25 13.62
C LYS A 333 3.74 -1.22 14.72
N GLY A 334 4.80 -0.44 14.61
CA GLY A 334 5.24 0.54 15.59
C GLY A 334 6.52 1.22 15.17
N TYR A 335 6.81 2.36 15.79
CA TYR A 335 7.99 3.17 15.49
C TYR A 335 8.81 3.45 16.76
N PRO A 336 10.14 3.56 16.63
CA PRO A 336 11.01 4.11 17.67
C PRO A 336 10.57 5.51 18.12
N LYS A 337 10.58 5.73 19.43
CA LYS A 337 10.44 7.08 20.02
C LYS A 337 11.59 7.99 19.59
N GLY A 338 11.29 9.28 19.45
CA GLY A 338 12.23 10.31 19.02
C GLY A 338 12.41 10.41 17.50
N MET A 339 11.68 9.62 16.72
CA MET A 339 11.76 9.65 15.25
C MET A 339 11.27 10.98 14.64
N GLN A 340 10.47 11.76 15.38
CA GLN A 340 10.03 13.09 14.96
C GLN A 340 11.20 13.98 14.53
N LYS A 341 12.34 13.89 15.23
CA LYS A 341 13.54 14.65 14.89
C LYS A 341 14.08 14.33 13.50
N ILE A 342 14.12 13.04 13.14
CA ILE A 342 14.56 12.59 11.81
C ILE A 342 13.62 13.13 10.73
N ILE A 343 12.32 13.12 11.00
CA ILE A 343 11.33 13.67 10.07
C ILE A 343 11.55 15.17 9.86
N ASP A 344 11.63 15.91 10.96
CA ASP A 344 11.75 17.37 10.92
C ASP A 344 13.08 17.85 10.33
N GLU A 345 14.15 17.08 10.46
CA GLU A 345 15.48 17.49 10.00
C GLU A 345 15.81 16.95 8.59
N GLN A 346 15.30 15.77 8.21
CA GLN A 346 15.77 15.06 7.02
C GLN A 346 14.66 14.70 6.02
N CYS A 347 13.38 14.76 6.43
CA CYS A 347 12.25 14.37 5.59
C CYS A 347 11.46 15.58 5.07
N ASN A 348 12.15 16.71 4.89
CA ASN A 348 11.60 17.91 4.26
C ASN A 348 12.28 18.15 2.91
N ARG A 349 11.58 18.81 1.99
CA ARG A 349 12.11 19.20 0.67
C ARG A 349 11.83 20.67 0.41
N SER A 350 12.85 21.42 0.04
CA SER A 350 12.67 22.80 -0.44
C SER A 350 12.58 22.77 -1.96
N TYR A 351 11.62 23.50 -2.53
CA TYR A 351 11.37 23.54 -3.98
C TYR A 351 10.84 24.92 -4.39
N LEU A 352 10.92 25.23 -5.69
CA LEU A 352 10.30 26.43 -6.25
C LEU A 352 8.82 26.15 -6.51
N SER A 353 7.94 26.89 -5.85
CA SER A 353 6.48 26.80 -6.04
C SER A 353 5.96 27.79 -7.07
N ASP A 354 6.69 28.87 -7.30
CA ASP A 354 6.46 29.79 -8.40
C ASP A 354 7.81 30.19 -8.99
N LEU A 355 7.85 30.37 -10.31
CA LEU A 355 9.05 30.75 -11.03
C LEU A 355 9.13 32.28 -11.20
N HIS A 356 7.99 32.97 -11.26
CA HIS A 356 7.94 34.39 -11.62
C HIS A 356 6.85 35.14 -10.81
N PRO A 357 7.16 35.65 -9.60
CA PRO A 357 8.49 35.70 -8.97
C PRO A 357 8.95 34.33 -8.45
N ASN A 358 10.25 34.14 -8.28
CA ASN A 358 10.77 32.93 -7.64
C ASN A 358 10.29 32.86 -6.18
N ILE A 359 9.34 31.97 -5.90
CA ILE A 359 8.85 31.68 -4.55
C ILE A 359 9.34 30.31 -4.14
N THR A 360 10.01 30.23 -3.00
CA THR A 360 10.43 28.96 -2.41
C THR A 360 9.38 28.45 -1.44
N SER A 361 9.02 27.19 -1.56
CA SER A 361 8.15 26.47 -0.61
C SER A 361 8.88 25.30 0.04
N GLN A 362 8.33 24.80 1.14
CA GLN A 362 8.80 23.58 1.80
C GLN A 362 7.69 22.52 1.80
N TRP A 363 8.08 21.31 1.46
CA TRP A 363 7.24 20.12 1.56
C TRP A 363 7.59 19.32 2.82
N ASN A 364 6.55 18.88 3.53
CA ASN A 364 6.63 18.12 4.78
C ASN A 364 5.41 17.19 4.98
N ASP A 365 4.73 16.80 3.90
CA ASP A 365 3.49 15.98 3.93
C ASP A 365 3.80 14.48 4.09
N LEU A 366 4.48 14.14 5.19
CA LEU A 366 4.79 12.78 5.63
C LEU A 366 3.98 12.43 6.89
N SER A 367 3.22 11.35 6.84
CA SER A 367 2.50 10.83 8.01
C SER A 367 2.80 9.35 8.29
N LEU A 368 3.07 9.04 9.57
CA LEU A 368 3.34 7.68 10.02
C LEU A 368 2.16 7.11 10.79
N TYR A 369 1.80 5.87 10.47
CA TYR A 369 0.66 5.12 10.99
C TYR A 369 1.06 3.77 11.56
N GLU A 370 0.41 3.37 12.65
CA GLU A 370 0.52 2.05 13.25
C GLU A 370 -0.69 1.21 12.90
N TYR A 371 -0.47 -0.02 12.45
CA TYR A 371 -1.55 -0.99 12.30
C TYR A 371 -1.74 -1.82 13.58
N PHE A 372 -2.98 -2.23 13.84
CA PHE A 372 -3.34 -3.11 14.95
C PHE A 372 -4.64 -3.87 14.67
N MET A 373 -4.83 -5.00 15.34
CA MET A 373 -6.13 -5.69 15.37
C MET A 373 -7.00 -5.07 16.47
N ASP A 374 -8.21 -4.65 16.12
CA ASP A 374 -9.20 -4.18 17.09
C ASP A 374 -9.90 -5.34 17.81
N LYS A 375 -10.79 -5.01 18.76
CA LYS A 375 -11.55 -6.01 19.54
C LYS A 375 -12.50 -6.87 18.68
N GLY A 376 -12.83 -6.44 17.47
CA GLY A 376 -13.66 -7.17 16.52
C GLY A 376 -12.85 -8.02 15.53
N ASN A 377 -11.55 -8.22 15.79
CA ASN A 377 -10.61 -8.87 14.89
C ASN A 377 -10.59 -8.21 13.50
N GLN A 378 -10.68 -6.88 13.44
CA GLN A 378 -10.49 -6.13 12.22
C GLN A 378 -9.18 -5.36 12.29
N LEU A 379 -8.41 -5.39 11.21
CA LEU A 379 -7.23 -4.56 11.09
C LEU A 379 -7.65 -3.08 11.03
N ARG A 380 -6.94 -2.25 11.79
CA ARG A 380 -7.11 -0.80 11.85
C ARG A 380 -5.76 -0.14 11.76
N ILE A 381 -5.75 1.11 11.32
CA ILE A 381 -4.59 1.99 11.38
C ILE A 381 -4.89 3.21 12.24
N ARG A 382 -3.87 3.76 12.90
CA ARG A 382 -3.94 5.02 13.64
C ARG A 382 -2.64 5.79 13.47
N LYS A 383 -2.70 7.12 13.53
CA LYS A 383 -1.48 7.95 13.47
C LYS A 383 -0.54 7.59 14.62
N SER A 384 0.74 7.37 14.32
CA SER A 384 1.74 6.97 15.31
C SER A 384 2.13 8.16 16.20
N ASN A 385 2.34 7.88 17.49
CA ASN A 385 2.98 8.82 18.39
C ASN A 385 4.49 8.54 18.44
N ILE A 386 5.23 9.22 17.56
CA ILE A 386 6.69 9.12 17.46
C ILE A 386 7.44 10.14 18.33
N PHE A 387 6.72 11.11 18.90
CA PHE A 387 7.31 12.15 19.74
C PHE A 387 7.81 11.57 21.07
N ASP A 388 8.98 12.04 21.49
CA ASP A 388 9.61 11.71 22.76
C ASP A 388 9.86 13.00 23.56
N PRO A 389 8.99 13.32 24.54
CA PRO A 389 9.12 14.54 25.32
C PRO A 389 10.38 14.53 26.20
N ILE A 390 10.86 13.36 26.63
CA ILE A 390 12.06 13.24 27.48
C ILE A 390 13.29 13.60 26.66
N LEU A 391 13.39 13.05 25.45
CA LEU A 391 14.50 13.35 24.56
C LEU A 391 14.53 14.84 24.18
N GLU A 392 13.38 15.41 23.80
CA GLU A 392 13.27 16.83 23.46
C GLU A 392 13.66 17.73 24.65
N LEU A 393 13.15 17.46 25.86
CA LEU A 393 13.50 18.24 27.06
C LEU A 393 14.99 18.18 27.38
N LYS A 394 15.60 16.99 27.29
CA LYS A 394 17.04 16.80 27.51
C LYS A 394 17.88 17.61 26.54
N GLU A 395 17.52 17.62 25.25
CA GLU A 395 18.22 18.42 24.25
C GLU A 395 18.06 19.92 24.53
N ARG A 396 16.83 20.39 24.79
CA ARG A 396 16.55 21.79 25.11
C ARG A 396 17.33 22.28 26.32
N PHE A 397 17.36 21.47 27.40
CA PHE A 397 18.13 21.77 28.60
C PHE A 397 19.63 21.77 28.34
N SER A 398 20.14 20.84 27.54
CA SER A 398 21.56 20.85 27.15
C SER A 398 21.92 22.14 26.37
N ASN A 399 21.06 22.57 25.45
CA ASN A 399 21.28 23.76 24.62
C ASN A 399 21.33 25.06 25.43
N ILE A 400 20.65 25.11 26.58
CA ILE A 400 20.69 26.25 27.51
C ILE A 400 21.68 26.03 28.68
N GLY A 401 22.54 25.01 28.61
CA GLY A 401 23.59 24.74 29.60
C GLY A 401 23.12 24.12 30.91
N LEU A 402 21.87 23.64 31.01
CA LEU A 402 21.38 22.95 32.19
C LEU A 402 21.88 21.49 32.23
N LYS A 403 22.53 21.14 33.35
CA LYS A 403 22.95 19.77 33.64
C LYS A 403 21.79 18.98 34.26
N TYR A 404 21.46 17.84 33.65
CA TYR A 404 20.56 16.85 34.20
C TYR A 404 21.27 15.52 34.45
N ASN A 405 20.67 14.66 35.27
CA ASN A 405 21.12 13.29 35.48
C ASN A 405 19.93 12.34 35.68
N ASN A 406 20.18 11.03 35.58
CA ASN A 406 19.16 9.99 35.77
C ASN A 406 19.17 9.41 37.20
N GLY A 407 19.76 10.13 38.16
CA GLY A 407 19.88 9.66 39.54
C GLY A 407 18.53 9.64 40.27
N LYS A 408 18.36 8.68 41.17
CA LYS A 408 17.17 8.59 42.03
C LYS A 408 17.11 9.78 43.02
N ILE A 409 15.92 10.04 43.55
CA ILE A 409 15.69 11.01 44.62
C ILE A 409 15.40 10.22 45.89
N ARG A 410 16.08 10.54 46.99
CA ARG A 410 15.89 9.89 48.29
C ARG A 410 15.38 10.89 49.30
N ILE A 411 14.21 10.63 49.89
CA ILE A 411 13.55 11.51 50.86
C ILE A 411 12.92 10.62 51.93
N ASN A 412 13.21 10.88 53.21
CA ASN A 412 12.60 10.18 54.36
C ASN A 412 12.60 8.64 54.24
N GLY A 413 13.67 8.06 53.70
CA GLY A 413 13.78 6.62 53.46
C GLY A 413 13.11 6.11 52.17
N GLY A 414 12.26 6.91 51.53
CA GLY A 414 11.66 6.63 50.22
C GLY A 414 12.63 6.87 49.06
N VAL A 415 12.47 6.09 47.98
CA VAL A 415 13.31 6.16 46.77
C VAL A 415 12.45 6.37 45.53
N TYR A 416 12.56 7.55 44.93
CA TYR A 416 11.81 7.95 43.74
C TYR A 416 12.69 7.91 42.51
N SER A 417 12.17 7.37 41.41
CA SER A 417 12.95 7.09 40.19
C SER A 417 12.45 7.91 38.99
N PRO A 418 12.79 9.21 38.92
CA PRO A 418 12.47 10.00 37.73
C PRO A 418 13.23 9.49 36.51
N LYS A 419 12.70 9.75 35.31
CA LYS A 419 13.41 9.49 34.06
C LYS A 419 14.66 10.35 33.93
N PHE A 420 14.59 11.58 34.41
CA PHE A 420 15.74 12.45 34.68
C PHE A 420 15.36 13.57 35.64
N LYS A 421 16.37 14.23 36.20
CA LYS A 421 16.20 15.37 37.09
C LYS A 421 17.22 16.46 36.81
N VAL A 422 16.83 17.71 37.07
CA VAL A 422 17.72 18.87 37.07
C VAL A 422 17.97 19.24 38.53
N GLN A 423 19.11 18.79 39.07
CA GLN A 423 19.39 18.86 40.50
C GLN A 423 19.51 20.31 41.01
N SER A 424 20.07 21.21 40.21
CA SER A 424 20.24 22.63 40.55
C SER A 424 18.91 23.36 40.76
N GLN A 425 17.88 22.96 40.02
CA GLN A 425 16.55 23.57 40.05
C GLN A 425 15.51 22.73 40.82
N LYS A 426 15.92 21.56 41.34
CA LYS A 426 15.01 20.55 41.92
C LYS A 426 13.81 20.21 41.01
N TRP A 427 14.04 20.04 39.72
CA TRP A 427 12.99 19.53 38.81
C TRP A 427 13.14 18.02 38.61
N ALA A 428 12.05 17.28 38.67
CA ALA A 428 12.01 15.84 38.48
C ALA A 428 10.95 15.44 37.46
N PHE A 429 11.36 14.71 36.42
CA PHE A 429 10.52 14.35 35.29
C PHE A 429 10.19 12.86 35.32
N PHE A 430 8.91 12.53 35.35
CA PHE A 430 8.39 11.16 35.45
C PHE A 430 7.52 10.84 34.24
N GLU A 431 7.63 9.61 33.72
CA GLU A 431 6.74 9.14 32.66
C GLU A 431 5.32 8.94 33.17
N ARG A 432 5.16 8.48 34.41
CA ARG A 432 3.94 8.57 35.22
C ARG A 432 4.36 8.64 36.68
N ILE A 433 3.55 9.31 37.49
CA ILE A 433 3.72 9.39 38.94
C ILE A 433 2.35 9.45 39.59
N ASP A 434 2.18 8.76 40.71
CA ASP A 434 0.94 8.86 41.49
C ASP A 434 0.91 10.15 42.34
N GLU A 435 -0.28 10.51 42.84
CA GLU A 435 -0.45 11.75 43.59
C GLU A 435 0.19 11.70 44.99
N GLU A 436 0.40 10.51 45.59
CA GLU A 436 1.05 10.40 46.89
C GLU A 436 2.55 10.69 46.78
N GLU A 437 3.24 10.05 45.85
CA GLU A 437 4.65 10.27 45.55
C GLU A 437 4.91 11.74 45.15
N LYS A 438 4.04 12.28 44.29
CA LYS A 438 4.08 13.68 43.86
C LYS A 438 3.93 14.65 45.02
N ASN A 439 3.02 14.37 45.97
CA ASN A 439 2.85 15.18 47.17
C ASN A 439 4.09 15.14 48.07
N VAL A 440 4.72 13.98 48.25
CA VAL A 440 5.95 13.87 49.05
C VAL A 440 7.09 14.67 48.41
N LEU A 441 7.32 14.52 47.11
CA LEU A 441 8.35 15.25 46.38
C LEU A 441 8.11 16.76 46.43
N SER A 442 6.87 17.21 46.20
CA SER A 442 6.49 18.62 46.22
C SER A 442 6.69 19.26 47.60
N LYS A 443 6.30 18.55 48.69
CA LYS A 443 6.57 18.98 50.08
C LYS A 443 8.06 19.13 50.39
N ASN A 444 8.93 18.47 49.62
CA ASN A 444 10.38 18.54 49.74
C ASN A 444 11.03 19.49 48.71
N GLY A 445 10.23 20.35 48.09
CA GLY A 445 10.67 21.41 47.19
C GLY A 445 11.07 20.91 45.79
N TRP A 446 10.60 19.73 45.38
CA TRP A 446 10.77 19.27 44.00
C TRP A 446 9.58 19.68 43.15
N THR A 447 9.85 20.30 41.99
CA THR A 447 8.85 20.47 40.93
C THR A 447 8.74 19.14 40.18
N VAL A 448 7.58 18.49 40.31
CA VAL A 448 7.32 17.17 39.72
C VAL A 448 6.54 17.32 38.43
N ILE A 449 7.09 16.77 37.35
CA ILE A 449 6.55 16.93 36.00
C ILE A 449 6.20 15.56 35.43
N ASP A 450 4.94 15.36 35.10
CA ASP A 450 4.45 14.18 34.39
C ASP A 450 4.57 14.42 32.88
N VAL A 451 5.60 13.82 32.27
CA VAL A 451 5.89 14.00 30.85
C VAL A 451 4.95 13.20 29.96
N SER A 452 4.14 12.26 30.48
CA SER A 452 3.14 11.57 29.63
C SER A 452 2.04 12.49 29.11
N LYS A 453 1.85 13.65 29.75
CA LYS A 453 0.91 14.68 29.33
C LYS A 453 1.42 15.50 28.14
N ILE A 454 2.72 15.49 27.89
CA ILE A 454 3.36 16.25 26.82
C ILE A 454 3.31 15.46 25.51
N LYS A 455 2.65 16.00 24.49
CA LYS A 455 2.36 15.34 23.21
C LYS A 455 3.15 15.92 22.04
N ASN A 456 3.67 17.13 22.17
CA ASN A 456 4.33 17.84 21.07
C ASN A 456 5.36 18.87 21.58
N ARG A 457 6.09 19.49 20.64
CA ARG A 457 7.10 20.52 20.93
C ARG A 457 6.53 21.82 21.48
N VAL A 458 5.30 22.19 21.11
CA VAL A 458 4.66 23.41 21.61
C VAL A 458 4.45 23.31 23.12
N GLU A 459 3.97 22.16 23.59
CA GLU A 459 3.82 21.87 25.02
C GLU A 459 5.16 21.79 25.75
N VAL A 460 6.22 21.27 25.11
CA VAL A 460 7.59 21.34 25.68
C VAL A 460 8.03 22.78 25.84
N ASN A 461 7.85 23.63 24.82
CA ASN A 461 8.24 25.04 24.89
C ASN A 461 7.46 25.76 26.00
N GLN A 462 6.16 25.51 26.10
CA GLN A 462 5.31 26.07 27.14
C GLN A 462 5.76 25.63 28.53
N LEU A 463 6.04 24.33 28.73
CA LEU A 463 6.56 23.81 29.98
C LEU A 463 7.91 24.45 30.36
N ILE A 464 8.82 24.59 29.40
CA ILE A 464 10.11 25.25 29.67
C ILE A 464 9.89 26.68 30.13
N LEU A 465 9.03 27.45 29.45
CA LEU A 465 8.70 28.81 29.87
C LEU A 465 8.11 28.86 31.27
N GLU A 466 7.28 27.88 31.65
CA GLU A 466 6.71 27.77 32.99
C GLU A 466 7.74 27.40 34.05
N LEU A 467 8.70 26.54 33.73
CA LEU A 467 9.76 26.14 34.66
C LEU A 467 10.74 27.28 34.99
N PHE A 468 10.90 28.23 34.06
CA PHE A 468 11.78 29.39 34.24
C PHE A 468 11.07 30.64 34.79
N ARG A 469 9.77 30.56 35.06
CA ARG A 469 9.03 31.56 35.84
C ARG A 469 9.15 31.24 37.32
#